data_AF-A0A2E2C2M0-F1
#
_entry.id   AF-A0A2E2C2M0-F1
#
_cell.length_a   1.000
_cell.length_b   1.000
_cell.length_c   1.000
_cell.angle_alpha   90.00
_cell.angle_beta   90.00
_cell.angle_gamma   90.00
#
_symmetry.space_group_name_H-M   'P 1'
#
loop_
_entity.id
_entity.type
_entity.pdbx_description
1 polymer ?
#
loop_
_entity_poly.entity_id
_entity_poly.type
_entity_poly.pdbx_seq_one_letter_code
_entity_poly.pdbx_strand_id
1 'polypeptide(L)'
;MNATPIRHWVLLSLCACICFSCQTMRSKMDLIYTGKVTGALSQQLVESYADSLKDPVAANHSEEGDDWKILYATNRLQQKSPSGDTGYANEFGSEVAYGSSQVRISHKNHSDLKSKVIQTIWQGSPDPEGQVEISSLTPAAEEPFFADLNLLLERAPQKDVLVFVHGFNVNFPSAVIRAAQIANELPFNGAVVCYSWPSQGGVEKYLLDGQVASSSVEPMAHFLETLVNSVPPGTKINIMVHSMGNRIVMRALNRLPQHFEKTKPFQNIVLAAPDVGVSEFKTLAPSIIAQAHRVTLYSGSGDVALVASKAVNQERRAGDSREPLILEGIETIDVSAVDTSFMSHSYYGSNRAVLSDLFALIKQNSPASERNWLLHKDFAGKNYWAFDKEPLEIKKVRATSL
;
A
#
# COMPACT_ATOMS: atom_id res chain seq x y z
N MET A 1 43.85 -44.72 -28.22
CA MET A 1 43.10 -45.49 -27.20
C MET A 1 42.29 -44.49 -26.40
N ASN A 2 40.98 -44.73 -26.35
CA ASN A 2 39.93 -43.75 -26.11
C ASN A 2 39.86 -43.25 -24.66
N ALA A 3 39.71 -41.92 -24.53
CA ALA A 3 39.20 -41.27 -23.33
C ALA A 3 37.67 -41.14 -23.45
N THR A 4 36.95 -41.62 -22.44
CA THR A 4 35.50 -41.44 -22.25
C THR A 4 35.19 -40.06 -21.63
N PRO A 5 34.11 -39.37 -22.06
CA PRO A 5 33.56 -38.24 -21.31
C PRO A 5 32.26 -38.65 -20.57
N ILE A 6 32.23 -38.43 -19.26
CA ILE A 6 30.98 -38.28 -18.50
C ILE A 6 30.93 -36.81 -18.06
N ARG A 7 30.11 -36.01 -18.74
CA ARG A 7 29.61 -34.70 -18.28
C ARG A 7 28.65 -34.17 -19.33
N HIS A 8 27.36 -34.51 -19.27
CA HIS A 8 26.33 -33.87 -20.11
C HIS A 8 24.92 -33.82 -19.51
N TRP A 9 24.74 -34.01 -18.19
CA TRP A 9 23.40 -34.07 -17.58
C TRP A 9 23.10 -33.01 -16.50
N VAL A 10 23.95 -32.00 -16.30
CA VAL A 10 23.68 -30.93 -15.30
C VAL A 10 23.29 -29.59 -15.93
N LEU A 11 23.56 -29.35 -17.22
CA LEU A 11 23.18 -28.08 -17.88
C LEU A 11 21.77 -28.05 -18.49
N LEU A 12 21.14 -29.20 -18.74
CA LEU A 12 19.80 -29.25 -19.35
C LEU A 12 18.66 -29.01 -18.36
N SER A 13 18.88 -29.21 -17.05
CA SER A 13 17.84 -28.98 -16.02
C SER A 13 17.73 -27.50 -15.61
N LEU A 14 18.85 -26.75 -15.62
CA LEU A 14 18.83 -25.31 -15.34
C LEU A 14 18.24 -24.46 -16.48
N CYS A 15 18.44 -24.85 -17.74
CA CYS A 15 17.82 -24.13 -18.87
C CYS A 15 16.30 -24.30 -18.95
N ALA A 16 15.75 -25.43 -18.48
CA ALA A 16 14.30 -25.66 -18.51
C ALA A 16 13.55 -24.83 -17.45
N CYS A 17 14.13 -24.64 -16.25
CA CYS A 17 13.52 -23.84 -15.18
C CYS A 17 13.55 -22.34 -15.49
N ILE A 18 14.59 -21.84 -16.16
CA ILE A 18 14.70 -20.44 -16.60
C ILE A 18 13.74 -20.16 -17.78
N CYS A 19 13.47 -21.15 -18.63
CA CYS A 19 12.53 -21.00 -19.74
C CYS A 19 11.06 -20.90 -19.30
N PHE A 20 10.65 -21.60 -18.23
CA PHE A 20 9.27 -21.55 -17.73
C PHE A 20 8.93 -20.22 -17.01
N SER A 21 9.85 -19.63 -16.23
CA SER A 21 9.62 -18.30 -15.63
C SER A 21 9.66 -17.16 -16.66
N CYS A 22 10.39 -17.36 -17.77
CA CYS A 22 10.46 -16.40 -18.86
C CYS A 22 9.23 -16.44 -19.79
N GLN A 23 8.57 -17.61 -19.94
CA GLN A 23 7.33 -17.73 -20.71
C GLN A 23 6.10 -17.10 -20.02
N THR A 24 6.01 -17.17 -18.69
CA THR A 24 4.97 -16.44 -17.91
C THR A 24 5.22 -14.93 -17.86
N MET A 25 6.47 -14.48 -17.94
CA MET A 25 6.79 -13.06 -18.12
C MET A 25 6.47 -12.55 -19.53
N ARG A 26 6.74 -13.33 -20.58
CA ARG A 26 6.41 -12.96 -21.97
C ARG A 26 4.91 -12.81 -22.20
N SER A 27 4.07 -13.63 -21.59
CA SER A 27 2.61 -13.49 -21.76
C SER A 27 2.02 -12.26 -21.07
N LYS A 28 2.75 -11.63 -20.13
CA LYS A 28 2.40 -10.32 -19.55
C LYS A 28 2.92 -9.14 -20.38
N MET A 29 3.96 -9.35 -21.21
CA MET A 29 4.54 -8.34 -22.12
C MET A 29 3.71 -8.10 -23.39
N ASP A 30 3.03 -9.13 -23.91
CA ASP A 30 2.30 -9.04 -25.19
C ASP A 30 1.05 -8.13 -25.15
N LEU A 31 0.63 -7.66 -23.97
CA LEU A 31 -0.52 -6.76 -23.83
C LEU A 31 -0.16 -5.26 -23.96
N ILE A 32 1.12 -4.88 -23.92
CA ILE A 32 1.54 -3.46 -23.81
C ILE A 32 2.10 -2.89 -25.13
N TYR A 33 2.48 -3.71 -26.11
CA TYR A 33 3.20 -3.21 -27.29
C TYR A 33 2.60 -3.66 -28.63
N THR A 34 1.46 -3.08 -28.99
CA THR A 34 1.14 -2.88 -30.42
C THR A 34 1.44 -1.45 -30.83
N GLY A 35 2.71 -1.16 -31.13
CA GLY A 35 3.05 -0.21 -32.19
C GLY A 35 3.93 1.00 -31.84
N LYS A 36 5.24 0.82 -32.09
CA LYS A 36 6.21 1.81 -32.59
C LYS A 36 6.50 3.05 -31.74
N VAL A 37 7.57 3.03 -30.93
CA VAL A 37 8.53 4.15 -30.80
C VAL A 37 9.94 3.59 -30.53
N THR A 38 10.94 4.19 -31.18
CA THR A 38 12.37 3.83 -31.21
C THR A 38 13.19 4.39 -30.03
N GLY A 39 14.25 3.70 -29.60
CA GLY A 39 15.42 4.30 -28.92
C GLY A 39 15.69 3.85 -27.48
N ALA A 40 16.90 4.14 -26.98
CA ALA A 40 17.47 3.73 -25.68
C ALA A 40 16.60 4.03 -24.44
N LEU A 41 15.67 5.00 -24.54
CA LEU A 41 14.63 5.25 -23.54
C LEU A 41 13.74 4.01 -23.31
N SER A 42 13.40 3.27 -24.36
CA SER A 42 12.61 2.03 -24.24
C SER A 42 13.38 0.94 -23.47
N GLN A 43 14.68 0.86 -23.66
CA GLN A 43 15.53 -0.09 -22.96
C GLN A 43 15.66 0.27 -21.47
N GLN A 44 15.86 1.55 -21.15
CA GLN A 44 15.89 2.03 -19.77
C GLN A 44 14.55 1.84 -19.04
N LEU A 45 13.42 2.06 -19.73
CA LEU A 45 12.08 1.77 -19.22
C LEU A 45 11.86 0.27 -18.98
N VAL A 46 12.31 -0.58 -19.91
CA VAL A 46 12.24 -2.04 -19.77
C VAL A 46 13.14 -2.56 -18.64
N GLU A 47 14.36 -2.02 -18.49
CA GLU A 47 15.27 -2.37 -17.40
C GLU A 47 14.73 -1.91 -16.04
N SER A 48 14.23 -0.67 -15.94
CA SER A 48 13.57 -0.14 -14.73
C SER A 48 12.34 -0.96 -14.35
N TYR A 49 11.54 -1.37 -15.34
CA TYR A 49 10.38 -2.24 -15.13
C TYR A 49 10.80 -3.65 -14.72
N ALA A 50 11.82 -4.24 -15.35
CA ALA A 50 12.36 -5.55 -14.96
C ALA A 50 12.93 -5.53 -13.53
N ASP A 51 13.61 -4.45 -13.14
CA ASP A 51 14.07 -4.25 -11.76
C ASP A 51 12.92 -4.12 -10.77
N SER A 52 11.77 -3.56 -11.18
CA SER A 52 10.57 -3.48 -10.35
C SER A 52 9.84 -4.82 -10.16
N LEU A 53 10.18 -5.83 -10.97
CA LEU A 53 9.59 -7.17 -10.93
C LEU A 53 10.50 -8.23 -10.29
N LYS A 54 11.69 -7.84 -9.79
CA LYS A 54 12.53 -8.75 -9.00
C LYS A 54 11.79 -9.23 -7.75
N ASP A 55 12.10 -10.46 -7.33
CA ASP A 55 11.50 -11.07 -6.15
C ASP A 55 11.58 -10.13 -4.93
N PRO A 56 10.47 -10.00 -4.18
CA PRO A 56 10.38 -9.11 -3.04
C PRO A 56 11.36 -9.50 -1.94
N VAL A 57 12.16 -8.55 -1.48
CA VAL A 57 13.16 -8.80 -0.42
C VAL A 57 12.52 -9.12 0.93
N ALA A 58 11.28 -8.70 1.11
CA ALA A 58 10.48 -8.91 2.30
C ALA A 58 9.58 -10.15 2.18
N ALA A 59 9.57 -10.91 1.07
CA ALA A 59 8.76 -12.10 0.95
C ALA A 59 9.56 -13.32 0.47
N ASN A 60 9.15 -14.50 0.92
CA ASN A 60 9.60 -15.77 0.35
C ASN A 60 8.44 -16.39 -0.44
N HIS A 61 8.70 -16.67 -1.72
CA HIS A 61 7.72 -17.30 -2.61
C HIS A 61 7.86 -18.83 -2.58
N SER A 62 6.74 -19.53 -2.50
CA SER A 62 6.65 -20.98 -2.60
C SER A 62 5.47 -21.39 -3.48
N GLU A 63 5.40 -22.66 -3.88
CA GLU A 63 4.25 -23.18 -4.64
C GLU A 63 2.93 -23.13 -3.84
N GLU A 64 3.00 -23.05 -2.51
CA GLU A 64 1.82 -23.07 -1.64
C GLU A 64 1.32 -21.67 -1.25
N GLY A 65 2.14 -20.64 -1.44
CA GLY A 65 1.86 -19.28 -1.03
C GLY A 65 3.09 -18.40 -0.85
N ASP A 66 2.82 -17.16 -0.43
CA ASP A 66 3.81 -16.11 -0.22
C ASP A 66 3.92 -15.78 1.27
N ASP A 67 5.15 -15.81 1.81
CA ASP A 67 5.44 -15.49 3.21
C ASP A 67 6.08 -14.12 3.33
N TRP A 68 5.32 -13.13 3.79
CA TRP A 68 5.74 -11.74 3.93
C TRP A 68 6.21 -11.42 5.35
N LYS A 69 7.44 -10.89 5.47
CA LYS A 69 7.93 -10.18 6.66
C LYS A 69 7.42 -8.74 6.62
N ILE A 70 6.49 -8.41 7.50
CA ILE A 70 5.96 -7.06 7.69
C ILE A 70 6.57 -6.49 8.96
N LEU A 71 7.33 -5.41 8.83
CA LEU A 71 7.73 -4.61 9.98
C LEU A 71 6.52 -3.83 10.48
N TYR A 72 6.35 -3.68 11.79
CA TYR A 72 5.26 -2.87 12.33
C TYR A 72 5.73 -1.87 13.38
N ALA A 73 5.06 -0.73 13.40
CA ALA A 73 5.11 0.26 14.48
C ALA A 73 3.67 0.50 14.96
N THR A 74 3.45 0.61 16.26
CA THR A 74 2.10 0.78 16.81
C THR A 74 2.10 1.52 18.13
N ASN A 75 1.16 2.45 18.31
CA ASN A 75 0.87 3.10 19.60
C ASN A 75 -0.27 2.40 20.35
N ARG A 76 -0.55 1.13 20.03
CA ARG A 76 -1.51 0.29 20.72
C ARG A 76 -0.93 -0.29 22.00
N LEU A 77 -1.78 -0.57 22.97
CA LEU A 77 -1.42 -1.27 24.20
C LEU A 77 -0.97 -2.70 23.86
N GLN A 78 0.27 -3.03 24.21
CA GLN A 78 0.75 -4.40 24.14
C GLN A 78 0.02 -5.25 25.19
N GLN A 79 -0.48 -6.40 24.78
CA GLN A 79 -1.14 -7.38 25.64
C GLN A 79 -0.53 -8.76 25.44
N LYS A 80 -0.73 -9.63 26.42
CA LYS A 80 -0.41 -11.05 26.30
C LYS A 80 -1.70 -11.86 26.27
N SER A 81 -1.77 -12.83 25.36
CA SER A 81 -2.84 -13.82 25.36
C SER A 81 -2.74 -14.71 26.61
N PRO A 82 -3.80 -15.47 26.94
CA PRO A 82 -3.74 -16.49 27.99
C PRO A 82 -2.65 -17.56 27.76
N SER A 83 -2.28 -17.83 26.50
CA SER A 83 -1.18 -18.72 26.12
C SER A 83 0.21 -18.08 26.24
N GLY A 84 0.28 -16.77 26.53
CA GLY A 84 1.53 -16.01 26.70
C GLY A 84 2.02 -15.31 25.43
N ASP A 85 1.30 -15.44 24.31
CA ASP A 85 1.64 -14.83 23.03
C ASP A 85 1.44 -13.31 23.09
N THR A 86 2.33 -12.55 22.47
CA THR A 86 2.15 -11.09 22.40
C THR A 86 1.07 -10.75 21.37
N GLY A 87 0.26 -9.75 21.68
CA GLY A 87 -0.64 -9.08 20.75
C GLY A 87 -0.77 -7.59 21.09
N TYR A 88 -1.59 -6.89 20.31
CA TYR A 88 -1.87 -5.46 20.51
C TYR A 88 -3.38 -5.23 20.57
N ALA A 89 -3.80 -4.45 21.55
CA ALA A 89 -5.19 -4.20 21.84
C ALA A 89 -5.72 -2.97 21.07
N ASN A 90 -6.97 -2.57 21.33
CA ASN A 90 -7.59 -1.37 20.70
C ASN A 90 -7.50 -0.14 21.62
N GLU A 91 -6.63 -0.19 22.63
CA GLU A 91 -6.33 0.89 23.56
C GLU A 91 -4.95 1.48 23.28
N PHE A 92 -4.68 2.67 23.81
CA PHE A 92 -3.36 3.30 23.73
C PHE A 92 -2.34 2.60 24.62
N GLY A 93 -1.16 2.35 24.04
CA GLY A 93 0.04 2.07 24.80
C GLY A 93 0.65 3.37 25.36
N SER A 94 1.65 3.24 26.22
CA SER A 94 2.42 4.38 26.75
C SER A 94 3.41 4.94 25.73
N GLU A 95 3.89 4.12 24.80
CA GLU A 95 4.92 4.46 23.82
C GLU A 95 4.64 3.76 22.46
N VAL A 96 5.38 4.12 21.42
CA VAL A 96 5.36 3.38 20.15
C VAL A 96 6.11 2.06 20.34
N ALA A 97 5.41 0.94 20.14
CA ALA A 97 5.97 -0.39 20.10
C ALA A 97 6.36 -0.77 18.66
N TYR A 98 7.43 -1.54 18.54
CA TYR A 98 7.99 -1.98 17.26
C TYR A 98 8.05 -3.51 17.19
N GLY A 99 8.18 -4.03 15.97
CA GLY A 99 8.47 -5.45 15.77
C GLY A 99 8.32 -5.90 14.32
N SER A 100 8.25 -7.20 14.14
CA SER A 100 7.96 -7.82 12.85
C SER A 100 6.89 -8.90 12.96
N SER A 101 6.16 -9.08 11.88
CA SER A 101 5.15 -10.12 11.72
C SER A 101 5.46 -10.91 10.46
N GLN A 102 5.30 -12.23 10.53
CA GLN A 102 5.28 -13.08 9.34
C GLN A 102 3.84 -13.30 8.94
N VAL A 103 3.50 -13.02 7.68
CA VAL A 103 2.15 -13.15 7.12
C VAL A 103 2.20 -14.08 5.93
N ARG A 104 1.49 -15.21 6.01
CA ARG A 104 1.36 -16.17 4.91
C ARG A 104 0.11 -15.85 4.10
N ILE A 105 0.25 -15.72 2.78
CA ILE A 105 -0.85 -15.60 1.83
C ILE A 105 -0.89 -16.88 0.98
N SER A 106 -1.90 -17.73 1.18
CA SER A 106 -1.99 -19.01 0.46
C SER A 106 -2.47 -18.83 -0.98
N HIS A 107 -1.94 -19.63 -1.91
CA HIS A 107 -2.43 -19.73 -3.29
C HIS A 107 -3.56 -20.77 -3.46
N LYS A 108 -3.93 -21.51 -2.41
CA LYS A 108 -4.98 -22.55 -2.49
C LYS A 108 -6.39 -21.91 -2.54
N ASN A 109 -7.25 -22.41 -3.43
CA ASN A 109 -8.67 -22.04 -3.60
C ASN A 109 -9.00 -20.63 -4.17
N HIS A 110 -8.32 -20.19 -5.24
CA HIS A 110 -8.70 -18.99 -6.00
C HIS A 110 -10.15 -19.00 -6.56
N SER A 111 -10.82 -20.15 -6.67
CA SER A 111 -12.14 -20.31 -7.33
C SER A 111 -13.37 -20.13 -6.42
N ASP A 112 -13.25 -20.35 -5.10
CA ASP A 112 -14.36 -20.29 -4.13
C ASP A 112 -14.52 -18.89 -3.47
N LEU A 113 -13.76 -17.91 -3.95
CA LEU A 113 -13.72 -16.51 -3.49
C LEU A 113 -15.07 -15.78 -3.47
N LYS A 114 -16.13 -16.32 -4.11
CA LYS A 114 -17.28 -15.51 -4.54
C LYS A 114 -18.39 -15.30 -3.50
N SER A 115 -18.51 -16.10 -2.42
CA SER A 115 -19.76 -16.12 -1.65
C SER A 115 -19.67 -16.04 -0.12
N LYS A 116 -18.62 -16.57 0.53
CA LYS A 116 -18.58 -16.62 2.02
C LYS A 116 -17.89 -15.43 2.70
N VAL A 117 -17.02 -14.71 2.00
CA VAL A 117 -16.19 -13.60 2.54
C VAL A 117 -17.02 -12.33 2.82
N ILE A 118 -18.08 -12.12 2.05
CA ILE A 118 -18.93 -10.91 2.09
C ILE A 118 -19.60 -10.73 3.47
N GLN A 119 -19.91 -11.82 4.17
CA GLN A 119 -20.69 -11.77 5.41
C GLN A 119 -19.84 -11.43 6.65
N THR A 120 -18.55 -11.77 6.64
CA THR A 120 -17.68 -11.74 7.83
C THR A 120 -16.93 -10.40 7.97
N ILE A 121 -16.50 -9.80 6.87
CA ILE A 121 -15.61 -8.62 6.90
C ILE A 121 -16.34 -7.29 7.18
N TRP A 122 -17.66 -7.22 6.97
CA TRP A 122 -18.49 -6.05 7.28
C TRP A 122 -18.54 -5.68 8.78
N GLN A 123 -18.13 -6.60 9.67
CA GLN A 123 -18.25 -6.44 11.13
C GLN A 123 -16.90 -6.49 11.86
N GLY A 124 -15.76 -6.40 11.15
CA GLY A 124 -14.44 -6.53 11.77
C GLY A 124 -14.14 -7.95 12.29
N SER A 125 -14.80 -8.97 11.73
CA SER A 125 -14.56 -10.38 12.07
C SER A 125 -13.36 -10.94 11.29
N PRO A 126 -12.67 -11.97 11.82
CA PRO A 126 -11.45 -12.54 11.23
C PRO A 126 -11.63 -12.99 9.78
N ASP A 127 -10.51 -13.01 9.06
CA ASP A 127 -10.44 -13.51 7.69
C ASP A 127 -10.98 -14.95 7.61
N PRO A 128 -11.56 -15.39 6.48
CA PRO A 128 -12.01 -16.77 6.33
C PRO A 128 -10.86 -17.73 6.65
N GLU A 129 -11.10 -18.69 7.54
CA GLU A 129 -10.10 -19.65 8.00
C GLU A 129 -9.24 -20.20 6.85
N GLY A 130 -7.91 -20.05 6.98
CA GLY A 130 -6.92 -20.77 6.17
C GLY A 130 -6.32 -20.06 4.94
N GLN A 131 -6.65 -18.79 4.65
CA GLN A 131 -6.16 -18.11 3.43
C GLN A 131 -5.07 -17.06 3.66
N VAL A 132 -5.20 -16.19 4.67
CA VAL A 132 -4.12 -15.31 5.12
C VAL A 132 -3.95 -15.44 6.62
N GLU A 133 -2.73 -15.74 7.06
CA GLU A 133 -2.45 -16.05 8.45
C GLU A 133 -1.21 -15.31 8.93
N ILE A 134 -1.31 -14.72 10.13
CA ILE A 134 -0.12 -14.26 10.86
C ILE A 134 0.53 -15.50 11.46
N SER A 135 1.66 -15.91 10.88
CA SER A 135 2.41 -17.09 11.32
C SER A 135 3.33 -16.79 12.51
N SER A 136 3.74 -15.54 12.69
CA SER A 136 4.41 -15.09 13.92
C SER A 136 4.28 -13.58 14.13
N LEU A 137 4.38 -13.19 15.40
CA LEU A 137 4.48 -11.80 15.84
C LEU A 137 5.64 -11.67 16.83
N THR A 138 6.66 -10.90 16.46
CA THR A 138 7.91 -10.77 17.22
C THR A 138 8.10 -9.29 17.59
N PRO A 139 7.83 -8.90 18.84
CA PRO A 139 8.16 -7.56 19.35
C PRO A 139 9.67 -7.31 19.28
N ALA A 140 10.04 -6.07 19.00
CA ALA A 140 11.42 -5.60 18.98
C ALA A 140 11.53 -4.25 19.69
N ALA A 141 12.71 -3.97 20.21
CA ALA A 141 13.05 -2.59 20.56
C ALA A 141 13.24 -1.75 19.28
N GLU A 142 13.26 -0.43 19.44
CA GLU A 142 13.37 0.51 18.32
C GLU A 142 14.65 0.31 17.49
N GLU A 143 15.81 0.16 18.14
CA GLU A 143 17.08 0.01 17.43
C GLU A 143 17.14 -1.27 16.58
N PRO A 144 16.79 -2.47 17.11
CA PRO A 144 16.69 -3.68 16.30
C PRO A 144 15.67 -3.59 15.16
N PHE A 145 14.56 -2.86 15.35
CA PHE A 145 13.57 -2.64 14.30
C PHE A 145 14.17 -1.87 13.12
N PHE A 146 14.89 -0.78 13.37
CA PHE A 146 15.52 0.00 12.31
C PHE A 146 16.73 -0.72 11.69
N ALA A 147 17.46 -1.53 12.47
CA ALA A 147 18.49 -2.41 11.93
C ALA A 147 17.89 -3.42 10.93
N ASP A 148 16.78 -4.06 11.29
CA ASP A 148 16.05 -4.99 10.41
C ASP A 148 15.51 -4.30 9.15
N LEU A 149 14.99 -3.08 9.28
CA LEU A 149 14.57 -2.26 8.13
C LEU A 149 15.74 -1.99 7.19
N ASN A 150 16.89 -1.59 7.72
CA ASN A 150 18.07 -1.26 6.94
C ASN A 150 18.64 -2.49 6.22
N LEU A 151 18.60 -3.67 6.83
CA LEU A 151 18.97 -4.93 6.16
C LEU A 151 18.05 -5.27 4.97
N LEU A 152 16.74 -4.98 5.08
CA LEU A 152 15.82 -5.13 3.94
C LEU A 152 16.13 -4.10 2.85
N LEU A 153 16.40 -2.84 3.22
CA LEU A 153 16.72 -1.77 2.29
C LEU A 153 18.04 -1.99 1.54
N GLU A 154 19.05 -2.57 2.18
CA GLU A 154 20.32 -2.92 1.55
C GLU A 154 20.16 -3.98 0.44
N ARG A 155 19.20 -4.89 0.63
CA ARG A 155 18.87 -5.94 -0.35
C ARG A 155 17.92 -5.43 -1.44
N ALA A 156 17.12 -4.40 -1.15
CA ALA A 156 16.10 -3.86 -2.04
C ALA A 156 16.76 -3.17 -3.26
N PRO A 157 16.44 -3.58 -4.51
CA PRO A 157 17.04 -2.98 -5.71
C PRO A 157 16.87 -1.46 -5.81
N GLN A 158 15.74 -0.94 -5.32
CA GLN A 158 15.39 0.48 -5.40
C GLN A 158 15.54 1.23 -4.06
N LYS A 159 16.00 0.56 -2.99
CA LYS A 159 16.05 1.09 -1.62
C LYS A 159 14.74 1.74 -1.20
N ASP A 160 13.63 1.08 -1.49
CA ASP A 160 12.28 1.57 -1.26
C ASP A 160 11.66 0.98 0.01
N VAL A 161 10.94 1.82 0.73
CA VAL A 161 10.09 1.40 1.85
C VAL A 161 8.66 1.85 1.60
N LEU A 162 7.71 0.97 1.84
CA LEU A 162 6.28 1.26 1.86
C LEU A 162 5.81 1.32 3.31
N VAL A 163 5.37 2.50 3.76
CA VAL A 163 4.69 2.70 5.03
C VAL A 163 3.19 2.71 4.77
N PHE A 164 2.50 1.66 5.21
CA PHE A 164 1.04 1.57 5.13
C PHE A 164 0.39 1.98 6.45
N VAL A 165 -0.62 2.84 6.38
CA VAL A 165 -1.41 3.31 7.54
C VAL A 165 -2.90 3.06 7.28
N HIS A 166 -3.52 2.27 8.15
CA HIS A 166 -4.93 1.87 8.01
C HIS A 166 -5.93 2.98 8.41
N GLY A 167 -7.20 2.75 8.07
CA GLY A 167 -8.34 3.62 8.40
C GLY A 167 -9.03 3.28 9.73
N PHE A 168 -10.28 3.72 9.89
CA PHE A 168 -11.10 3.43 11.08
C PHE A 168 -11.56 1.97 11.13
N ASN A 169 -11.94 1.46 12.31
CA ASN A 169 -12.49 0.10 12.50
C ASN A 169 -11.58 -1.04 12.00
N VAL A 170 -10.27 -0.94 12.23
CA VAL A 170 -9.29 -1.99 11.87
C VAL A 170 -8.53 -2.41 13.13
N ASN A 171 -8.54 -3.70 13.46
CA ASN A 171 -7.72 -4.24 14.55
C ASN A 171 -6.26 -4.45 14.09
N PHE A 172 -5.34 -4.69 15.04
CA PHE A 172 -3.92 -4.84 14.71
C PHE A 172 -3.63 -5.97 13.70
N PRO A 173 -4.13 -7.22 13.89
CA PRO A 173 -3.93 -8.28 12.91
C PRO A 173 -4.39 -7.91 11.49
N SER A 174 -5.59 -7.33 11.36
CA SER A 174 -6.14 -6.90 10.07
C SER A 174 -5.30 -5.82 9.40
N ALA A 175 -4.70 -4.89 10.17
CA ALA A 175 -3.82 -3.87 9.63
C ALA A 175 -2.54 -4.47 9.01
N VAL A 176 -1.91 -5.41 9.72
CA VAL A 176 -0.69 -6.09 9.27
C VAL A 176 -0.96 -6.97 8.06
N ILE A 177 -2.05 -7.73 8.10
CA ILE A 177 -2.53 -8.55 6.96
C ILE A 177 -2.76 -7.66 5.73
N ARG A 178 -3.41 -6.50 5.90
CA ARG A 178 -3.65 -5.59 4.78
C ARG A 178 -2.37 -5.02 4.19
N ALA A 179 -1.36 -4.73 5.02
CA ALA A 179 -0.06 -4.30 4.52
C ALA A 179 0.60 -5.38 3.65
N ALA A 180 0.56 -6.65 4.07
CA ALA A 180 1.08 -7.78 3.29
C ALA A 180 0.33 -7.95 1.97
N GLN A 181 -0.99 -7.86 1.97
CA GLN A 181 -1.79 -7.94 0.75
C GLN A 181 -1.44 -6.83 -0.25
N ILE A 182 -1.34 -5.58 0.22
CA ILE A 182 -0.98 -4.45 -0.63
C ILE A 182 0.40 -4.68 -1.23
N ALA A 183 1.37 -5.12 -0.43
CA ALA A 183 2.71 -5.41 -0.93
C ALA A 183 2.70 -6.55 -1.96
N ASN A 184 1.90 -7.59 -1.74
CA ASN A 184 1.74 -8.72 -2.66
C ASN A 184 1.09 -8.33 -3.99
N GLU A 185 0.05 -7.49 -3.93
CA GLU A 185 -0.68 -7.02 -5.11
C GLU A 185 0.09 -5.96 -5.91
N LEU A 186 1.01 -5.22 -5.28
CA LEU A 186 1.90 -4.22 -5.90
C LEU A 186 3.26 -4.78 -6.36
N PRO A 187 3.41 -6.10 -6.45
CA PRO A 187 4.70 -6.81 -6.30
C PRO A 187 5.82 -5.96 -5.68
N PHE A 188 5.61 -5.46 -4.46
CA PHE A 188 6.51 -4.49 -3.85
C PHE A 188 7.81 -5.15 -3.41
N ASN A 189 8.93 -4.79 -4.06
CA ASN A 189 10.22 -5.43 -3.83
C ASN A 189 11.19 -4.68 -2.92
N GLY A 190 10.64 -3.83 -2.05
CA GLY A 190 11.33 -3.15 -0.95
C GLY A 190 10.89 -3.63 0.43
N ALA A 191 11.17 -2.83 1.45
CA ALA A 191 10.74 -3.07 2.82
C ALA A 191 9.29 -2.61 3.05
N VAL A 192 8.51 -3.36 3.83
CA VAL A 192 7.11 -3.01 4.14
C VAL A 192 6.96 -2.76 5.63
N VAL A 193 6.43 -1.58 5.97
CA VAL A 193 6.13 -1.17 7.35
C VAL A 193 4.63 -0.90 7.48
N CYS A 194 3.97 -1.57 8.42
CA CYS A 194 2.61 -1.26 8.84
C CYS A 194 2.65 -0.35 10.08
N TYR A 195 2.08 0.85 9.99
CA TYR A 195 1.76 1.63 11.18
C TYR A 195 0.32 1.34 11.61
N SER A 196 0.15 0.80 12.81
CA SER A 196 -1.17 0.49 13.36
C SER A 196 -1.53 1.38 14.55
N TRP A 197 -2.66 2.07 14.46
CA TRP A 197 -3.18 2.95 15.51
C TRP A 197 -4.46 2.36 16.13
N PRO A 198 -4.80 2.64 17.40
CA PRO A 198 -5.88 1.99 18.15
C PRO A 198 -7.31 2.36 17.69
N SER A 199 -7.65 2.19 16.41
CA SER A 199 -9.03 2.40 15.92
C SER A 199 -9.98 1.40 16.58
N GLN A 200 -11.07 1.88 17.18
CA GLN A 200 -12.01 1.05 17.93
C GLN A 200 -12.80 0.17 16.95
N GLY A 201 -12.78 -1.14 17.18
CA GLY A 201 -13.68 -2.05 16.47
C GLY A 201 -15.14 -1.71 16.81
N GLY A 202 -15.95 -1.32 15.81
CA GLY A 202 -17.39 -1.05 15.95
C GLY A 202 -17.83 0.35 15.48
N VAL A 203 -18.94 0.40 14.72
CA VAL A 203 -19.52 1.62 14.12
C VAL A 203 -20.04 2.63 15.17
N GLU A 204 -20.43 2.16 16.37
CA GLU A 204 -21.12 2.97 17.39
C GLU A 204 -20.27 4.11 18.00
N LYS A 205 -18.98 4.22 17.69
CA LYS A 205 -18.05 5.15 18.37
C LYS A 205 -17.18 5.99 17.44
N TYR A 206 -17.64 6.28 16.22
CA TYR A 206 -16.94 7.12 15.24
C TYR A 206 -16.40 8.46 15.80
N LEU A 207 -17.10 9.10 16.75
CA LEU A 207 -16.61 10.31 17.44
C LEU A 207 -15.43 10.04 18.38
N LEU A 208 -15.43 8.91 19.08
CA LEU A 208 -14.33 8.50 19.95
C LEU A 208 -13.09 8.15 19.12
N ASP A 209 -13.27 7.52 17.96
CA ASP A 209 -12.19 7.28 16.99
C ASP A 209 -11.55 8.59 16.48
N GLY A 210 -12.32 9.68 16.37
CA GLY A 210 -11.76 11.00 16.07
C GLY A 210 -10.82 11.55 17.16
N GLN A 211 -11.13 11.29 18.44
CA GLN A 211 -10.27 11.67 19.57
C GLN A 211 -9.02 10.78 19.62
N VAL A 212 -9.20 9.47 19.42
CA VAL A 212 -8.10 8.50 19.31
C VAL A 212 -7.17 8.86 18.14
N ALA A 213 -7.71 9.19 16.97
CA ALA A 213 -6.90 9.63 15.84
C ALA A 213 -6.07 10.87 16.20
N SER A 214 -6.64 11.81 16.95
CA SER A 214 -5.94 13.01 17.42
C SER A 214 -4.80 12.68 18.40
N SER A 215 -5.01 11.76 19.33
CA SER A 215 -3.96 11.26 20.24
C SER A 215 -2.88 10.43 19.54
N SER A 216 -3.17 9.89 18.35
CA SER A 216 -2.20 9.15 17.54
C SER A 216 -1.28 10.03 16.68
N VAL A 217 -1.53 11.35 16.62
CA VAL A 217 -0.73 12.28 15.81
C VAL A 217 0.71 12.37 16.30
N GLU A 218 0.92 12.51 17.62
CA GLU A 218 2.28 12.67 18.17
C GLU A 218 3.12 11.39 18.02
N PRO A 219 2.60 10.20 18.38
CA PRO A 219 3.32 8.94 18.13
C PRO A 219 3.62 8.71 16.64
N MET A 220 2.75 9.14 15.72
CA MET A 220 3.00 9.05 14.29
C MET A 220 4.09 10.04 13.84
N ALA A 221 4.07 11.28 14.32
CA ALA A 221 5.09 12.28 13.99
C ALA A 221 6.47 11.81 14.46
N HIS A 222 6.55 11.31 15.69
CA HIS A 222 7.77 10.72 16.23
C HIS A 222 8.26 9.55 15.37
N PHE A 223 7.39 8.60 15.03
CA PHE A 223 7.75 7.48 14.16
C PHE A 223 8.27 7.93 12.79
N LEU A 224 7.60 8.88 12.12
CA LEU A 224 8.02 9.38 10.81
C LEU A 224 9.36 10.12 10.88
N GLU A 225 9.59 10.92 11.91
CA GLU A 225 10.87 11.60 12.12
C GLU A 225 12.00 10.59 12.37
N THR A 226 11.80 9.63 13.26
CA THR A 226 12.76 8.56 13.54
C THR A 226 13.02 7.72 12.28
N LEU A 227 11.98 7.39 11.50
CA LEU A 227 12.12 6.69 10.23
C LEU A 227 13.04 7.44 9.27
N VAL A 228 12.79 8.74 9.04
CA VAL A 228 13.61 9.56 8.14
C VAL A 228 15.07 9.61 8.61
N ASN A 229 15.31 9.69 9.92
CA ASN A 229 16.65 9.78 10.49
C ASN A 229 17.40 8.44 10.55
N SER A 230 16.68 7.32 10.56
CA SER A 230 17.28 5.98 10.71
C SER A 230 17.54 5.24 9.41
N VAL A 231 16.94 5.66 8.28
CA VAL A 231 17.14 4.99 6.98
C VAL A 231 18.38 5.53 6.24
N PRO A 232 19.02 4.71 5.37
CA PRO A 232 20.18 5.17 4.59
C PRO A 232 19.84 6.34 3.65
N PRO A 233 20.81 7.23 3.35
CA PRO A 233 20.63 8.27 2.35
C PRO A 233 20.21 7.71 0.99
N GLY A 234 19.24 8.38 0.35
CA GLY A 234 18.68 7.96 -0.94
C GLY A 234 17.57 6.90 -0.84
N THR A 235 17.13 6.53 0.36
CA THR A 235 15.95 5.68 0.56
C THR A 235 14.69 6.36 0.03
N LYS A 236 13.88 5.63 -0.73
CA LYS A 236 12.59 6.10 -1.26
C LYS A 236 11.47 5.75 -0.28
N ILE A 237 11.10 6.71 0.57
CA ILE A 237 10.00 6.52 1.53
C ILE A 237 8.66 6.78 0.84
N ASN A 238 7.83 5.75 0.71
CA ASN A 238 6.48 5.83 0.16
C ASN A 238 5.47 5.66 1.29
N ILE A 239 4.59 6.63 1.49
CA ILE A 239 3.52 6.55 2.49
C ILE A 239 2.20 6.30 1.76
N MET A 240 1.47 5.25 2.16
CA MET A 240 0.10 5.00 1.72
C MET A 240 -0.83 4.98 2.91
N VAL A 241 -1.81 5.89 2.93
CA VAL A 241 -2.71 6.07 4.06
C VAL A 241 -4.17 6.04 3.64
N HIS A 242 -4.98 5.32 4.41
CA HIS A 242 -6.38 5.08 4.11
C HIS A 242 -7.34 5.85 5.04
N SER A 243 -8.41 6.42 4.45
CA SER A 243 -9.59 6.91 5.16
C SER A 243 -9.24 7.81 6.36
N MET A 244 -9.72 7.48 7.58
CA MET A 244 -9.46 8.25 8.80
C MET A 244 -7.98 8.33 9.20
N GLY A 245 -7.15 7.37 8.76
CA GLY A 245 -5.70 7.42 8.96
C GLY A 245 -5.07 8.69 8.38
N ASN A 246 -5.69 9.29 7.35
CA ASN A 246 -5.23 10.55 6.76
C ASN A 246 -5.27 11.70 7.78
N ARG A 247 -6.21 11.70 8.74
CA ARG A 247 -6.23 12.69 9.82
C ARG A 247 -4.96 12.63 10.68
N ILE A 248 -4.42 11.42 10.87
CA ILE A 248 -3.23 11.17 11.67
C ILE A 248 -1.99 11.57 10.87
N VAL A 249 -1.83 10.99 9.69
CA VAL A 249 -0.65 11.17 8.85
C VAL A 249 -0.49 12.62 8.40
N MET A 250 -1.55 13.27 7.92
CA MET A 250 -1.44 14.66 7.44
C MET A 250 -1.05 15.63 8.56
N ARG A 251 -1.59 15.44 9.77
CA ARG A 251 -1.24 16.26 10.94
C ARG A 251 0.16 15.95 11.44
N ALA A 252 0.57 14.68 11.43
CA ALA A 252 1.92 14.27 11.80
C ALA A 252 2.99 14.87 10.87
N LEU A 253 2.76 14.84 9.55
CA LEU A 253 3.63 15.47 8.57
C LEU A 253 3.77 16.99 8.79
N ASN A 254 2.72 17.66 9.26
CA ASN A 254 2.78 19.09 9.60
C ASN A 254 3.52 19.38 10.92
N ARG A 255 3.88 18.36 11.71
CA ARG A 255 4.71 18.50 12.92
C ARG A 255 6.17 18.18 12.67
N LEU A 256 6.51 17.64 11.49
CA LEU A 256 7.89 17.27 11.18
C LEU A 256 8.79 18.51 11.09
N PRO A 257 10.10 18.34 11.35
CA PRO A 257 11.05 19.45 11.28
C PRO A 257 11.04 20.15 9.92
N GLN A 258 11.00 21.49 9.92
CA GLN A 258 10.93 22.30 8.70
C GLN A 258 12.09 22.04 7.71
N HIS A 259 13.24 21.56 8.18
CA HIS A 259 14.36 21.25 7.29
C HIS A 259 14.05 20.10 6.31
N PHE A 260 13.03 19.28 6.56
CA PHE A 260 12.54 18.27 5.62
C PHE A 260 11.91 18.87 4.36
N GLU A 261 11.50 20.13 4.36
CA GLU A 261 11.08 20.83 3.13
C GLU A 261 12.25 20.99 2.13
N LYS A 262 13.49 21.00 2.63
CA LYS A 262 14.70 21.09 1.81
C LYS A 262 15.18 19.72 1.33
N THR A 263 15.07 18.69 2.19
CA THR A 263 15.55 17.34 1.88
C THR A 263 14.52 16.48 1.14
N LYS A 264 13.23 16.83 1.25
CA LYS A 264 12.10 16.10 0.66
C LYS A 264 12.17 14.58 0.90
N PRO A 265 12.18 14.13 2.16
CA PRO A 265 12.48 12.73 2.48
C PRO A 265 11.43 11.74 1.94
N PHE A 266 10.22 12.21 1.59
CA PHE A 266 9.14 11.36 1.11
C PHE A 266 9.09 11.33 -0.43
N GLN A 267 9.26 10.14 -1.01
CA GLN A 267 9.18 9.95 -2.46
C GLN A 267 7.74 10.08 -2.95
N ASN A 268 6.79 9.41 -2.28
CA ASN A 268 5.38 9.46 -2.59
C ASN A 268 4.55 9.51 -1.30
N ILE A 269 3.51 10.36 -1.29
CA ILE A 269 2.47 10.34 -0.26
C ILE A 269 1.13 10.11 -0.96
N VAL A 270 0.54 8.94 -0.70
CA VAL A 270 -0.71 8.49 -1.27
C VAL A 270 -1.83 8.62 -0.25
N LEU A 271 -2.73 9.56 -0.49
CA LEU A 271 -3.87 9.90 0.35
C LEU A 271 -5.11 9.22 -0.24
N ALA A 272 -5.47 8.03 0.26
CA ALA A 272 -6.57 7.23 -0.25
C ALA A 272 -7.88 7.51 0.51
N ALA A 273 -8.91 7.98 -0.21
CA ALA A 273 -10.18 8.55 0.27
C ALA A 273 -10.06 9.23 1.63
N PRO A 274 -9.35 10.36 1.71
CA PRO A 274 -9.12 11.02 2.98
C PRO A 274 -10.42 11.41 3.65
N ASP A 275 -10.65 10.80 4.80
CA ASP A 275 -11.66 11.25 5.75
C ASP A 275 -11.07 12.44 6.52
N VAL A 276 -10.78 13.54 5.83
CA VAL A 276 -10.29 14.82 6.36
C VAL A 276 -11.21 15.93 5.83
N GLY A 277 -11.55 16.91 6.66
CA GLY A 277 -12.39 18.03 6.24
C GLY A 277 -11.69 18.85 5.15
N VAL A 278 -12.41 19.36 4.16
CA VAL A 278 -11.79 20.11 3.05
C VAL A 278 -10.99 21.31 3.55
N SER A 279 -11.48 22.01 4.57
CA SER A 279 -10.81 23.17 5.17
C SER A 279 -9.49 22.76 5.83
N GLU A 280 -9.52 21.74 6.67
CA GLU A 280 -8.32 21.20 7.31
C GLU A 280 -7.32 20.65 6.28
N PHE A 281 -7.80 19.93 5.27
CA PHE A 281 -6.94 19.40 4.20
C PHE A 281 -6.19 20.52 3.50
N LYS A 282 -6.88 21.62 3.15
CA LYS A 282 -6.26 22.80 2.53
C LYS A 282 -5.23 23.47 3.43
N THR A 283 -5.46 23.48 4.74
CA THR A 283 -4.49 24.02 5.72
C THR A 283 -3.24 23.15 5.81
N LEU A 284 -3.39 21.82 5.81
CA LEU A 284 -2.28 20.89 6.01
C LEU A 284 -1.48 20.59 4.73
N ALA A 285 -2.11 20.69 3.56
CA ALA A 285 -1.53 20.31 2.27
C ALA A 285 -0.21 21.03 1.92
N PRO A 286 -0.05 22.36 2.09
CA PRO A 286 1.17 23.06 1.67
C PRO A 286 2.46 22.50 2.29
N SER A 287 2.45 22.20 3.60
CA SER A 287 3.62 21.62 4.29
C SER A 287 3.91 20.20 3.80
N ILE A 288 2.87 19.41 3.53
CA ILE A 288 3.01 18.04 3.01
C ILE A 288 3.61 18.05 1.60
N ILE A 289 3.14 18.94 0.72
CA ILE A 289 3.66 19.13 -0.63
C ILE A 289 5.14 19.56 -0.60
N ALA A 290 5.52 20.41 0.36
CA ALA A 290 6.90 20.88 0.50
C ALA A 290 7.88 19.76 0.90
N GLN A 291 7.42 18.75 1.66
CA GLN A 291 8.25 17.66 2.18
C GLN A 291 8.27 16.40 1.29
N ALA A 292 7.47 16.37 0.22
CA ALA A 292 7.36 15.22 -0.67
C ALA A 292 7.76 15.56 -2.11
N HIS A 293 8.23 14.55 -2.84
CA HIS A 293 8.39 14.65 -4.29
C HIS A 293 7.05 14.57 -5.03
N ARG A 294 6.09 13.82 -4.49
CA ARG A 294 4.74 13.71 -5.05
C ARG A 294 3.70 13.41 -3.98
N VAL A 295 2.55 14.07 -4.12
CA VAL A 295 1.35 13.81 -3.32
C VAL A 295 0.22 13.44 -4.28
N THR A 296 -0.42 12.29 -4.05
CA THR A 296 -1.53 11.80 -4.87
C THR A 296 -2.75 11.59 -3.99
N LEU A 297 -3.88 12.17 -4.39
CA LEU A 297 -5.18 12.05 -3.73
C LEU A 297 -6.07 11.12 -4.56
N TYR A 298 -6.40 9.95 -4.04
CA TYR A 298 -7.45 9.10 -4.60
C TYR A 298 -8.77 9.43 -3.92
N SER A 299 -9.78 9.79 -4.71
CA SER A 299 -11.12 10.19 -4.24
C SER A 299 -12.21 9.41 -4.96
N GLY A 300 -13.32 9.11 -4.28
CA GLY A 300 -14.43 8.32 -4.83
C GLY A 300 -15.79 8.82 -4.36
N SER A 301 -16.82 8.61 -5.18
CA SER A 301 -18.18 9.11 -4.93
C SER A 301 -19.07 8.13 -4.14
N GLY A 302 -18.64 6.86 -4.01
CA GLY A 302 -19.41 5.76 -3.41
C GLY A 302 -19.03 5.37 -1.97
N ASP A 303 -18.12 6.08 -1.31
CA ASP A 303 -17.61 5.66 0.00
C ASP A 303 -18.65 5.91 1.12
N VAL A 304 -19.30 4.83 1.56
CA VAL A 304 -20.28 4.81 2.65
C VAL A 304 -19.69 5.37 3.95
N ALA A 305 -18.38 5.21 4.19
CA ALA A 305 -17.71 5.77 5.35
C ALA A 305 -17.60 7.31 5.28
N LEU A 306 -17.40 7.87 4.08
CA LEU A 306 -17.44 9.32 3.90
C LEU A 306 -18.85 9.88 4.03
N VAL A 307 -19.87 9.13 3.64
CA VAL A 307 -21.28 9.50 3.86
C VAL A 307 -21.61 9.50 5.35
N ALA A 308 -21.19 8.47 6.10
CA ALA A 308 -21.33 8.42 7.56
C ALA A 308 -20.54 9.55 8.25
N SER A 309 -19.31 9.82 7.79
CA SER A 309 -18.48 10.94 8.26
C SER A 309 -19.14 12.29 8.03
N LYS A 310 -19.74 12.53 6.85
CA LYS A 310 -20.44 13.78 6.53
C LYS A 310 -21.64 14.03 7.44
N ALA A 311 -22.40 12.99 7.75
CA ALA A 311 -23.55 13.10 8.66
C ALA A 311 -23.14 13.56 10.07
N VAL A 312 -21.91 13.21 10.50
CA VAL A 312 -21.37 13.58 11.81
C VAL A 312 -20.62 14.92 11.79
N ASN A 313 -19.82 15.20 10.76
CA ASN A 313 -18.86 16.31 10.76
C ASN A 313 -19.36 17.61 10.10
N GLN A 314 -20.57 17.63 9.50
CA GLN A 314 -21.18 18.79 8.83
C GLN A 314 -20.36 19.48 7.72
N GLU A 315 -19.16 18.96 7.39
CA GLU A 315 -18.28 19.43 6.33
C GLU A 315 -18.04 18.31 5.30
N ARG A 316 -17.89 18.69 4.04
CA ARG A 316 -17.42 17.79 2.99
C ARG A 316 -16.03 17.23 3.32
N ARG A 317 -15.82 15.95 3.00
CA ARG A 317 -14.53 15.27 3.15
C ARG A 317 -13.71 15.37 1.86
N ALA A 318 -12.40 15.44 1.98
CA ALA A 318 -11.47 15.56 0.87
C ALA A 318 -11.48 14.33 -0.06
N GLY A 319 -11.81 13.14 0.46
CA GLY A 319 -11.95 11.92 -0.34
C GLY A 319 -13.22 11.82 -1.19
N ASP A 320 -14.15 12.77 -1.10
CA ASP A 320 -15.41 12.73 -1.86
C ASP A 320 -15.25 13.40 -3.23
N SER A 321 -15.35 12.61 -4.29
CA SER A 321 -15.17 13.07 -5.67
C SER A 321 -16.43 13.65 -6.33
N ARG A 322 -17.60 13.69 -5.67
CA ARG A 322 -18.79 14.42 -6.19
C ARG A 322 -18.49 15.90 -6.42
N GLU A 323 -17.62 16.45 -5.58
CA GLU A 323 -16.98 17.75 -5.76
C GLU A 323 -15.48 17.56 -5.52
N PRO A 324 -14.69 17.19 -6.55
CA PRO A 324 -13.30 16.80 -6.36
C PRO A 324 -12.50 17.95 -5.74
N LEU A 325 -11.68 17.65 -4.73
CA LEU A 325 -10.79 18.63 -4.12
C LEU A 325 -9.52 18.76 -4.96
N ILE A 326 -9.41 19.84 -5.73
CA ILE A 326 -8.27 20.07 -6.63
C ILE A 326 -7.37 21.17 -6.07
N LEU A 327 -6.13 20.81 -5.72
CA LEU A 327 -5.08 21.68 -5.22
C LEU A 327 -3.80 21.55 -6.05
N GLU A 328 -3.13 22.67 -6.29
CA GLU A 328 -1.82 22.69 -6.93
C GLU A 328 -0.81 21.90 -6.09
N GLY A 329 0.05 21.11 -6.74
CA GLY A 329 1.00 20.22 -6.07
C GLY A 329 0.42 18.88 -5.62
N ILE A 330 -0.88 18.61 -5.84
CA ILE A 330 -1.52 17.32 -5.56
C ILE A 330 -2.15 16.75 -6.83
N GLU A 331 -1.75 15.53 -7.18
CA GLU A 331 -2.41 14.78 -8.25
C GLU A 331 -3.73 14.21 -7.74
N THR A 332 -4.85 14.85 -8.10
CA THR A 332 -6.19 14.39 -7.72
C THR A 332 -6.72 13.40 -8.74
N ILE A 333 -7.05 12.19 -8.29
CA ILE A 333 -7.52 11.08 -9.10
C ILE A 333 -8.90 10.63 -8.60
N ASP A 334 -9.90 10.76 -9.45
CA ASP A 334 -11.24 10.20 -9.22
C ASP A 334 -11.29 8.73 -9.65
N VAL A 335 -11.53 7.86 -8.69
CA VAL A 335 -11.61 6.41 -8.89
C VAL A 335 -13.03 5.90 -9.06
N SER A 336 -14.05 6.77 -8.98
CA SER A 336 -15.47 6.39 -8.99
C SER A 336 -15.89 5.48 -10.14
N ALA A 337 -15.26 5.61 -11.31
CA ALA A 337 -15.60 4.83 -12.51
C ALA A 337 -15.15 3.36 -12.44
N VAL A 338 -14.17 3.06 -11.59
CA VAL A 338 -13.53 1.74 -11.51
C VAL A 338 -13.57 1.17 -10.09
N ASP A 339 -13.98 2.02 -9.14
CA ASP A 339 -13.94 1.74 -7.74
C ASP A 339 -15.16 2.36 -7.04
N THR A 340 -16.03 1.48 -6.57
CA THR A 340 -17.09 1.81 -5.61
C THR A 340 -16.88 1.09 -4.27
N SER A 341 -15.78 0.32 -4.12
CA SER A 341 -15.61 -0.70 -3.07
C SER A 341 -14.17 -0.97 -2.59
N PHE A 342 -13.13 -0.49 -3.27
CA PHE A 342 -11.68 -0.56 -2.90
C PHE A 342 -11.40 -0.04 -1.48
N MET A 343 -12.37 0.69 -0.93
CA MET A 343 -12.28 1.45 0.31
C MET A 343 -13.31 0.98 1.35
N SER A 344 -14.24 0.10 0.95
CA SER A 344 -15.03 -0.67 1.90
C SER A 344 -14.18 -1.83 2.38
N HIS A 345 -14.22 -2.11 3.68
CA HIS A 345 -13.36 -3.07 4.38
C HIS A 345 -13.32 -4.49 3.81
N SER A 346 -14.12 -4.83 2.80
CA SER A 346 -14.16 -6.12 2.11
C SER A 346 -13.78 -6.00 0.64
N TYR A 347 -12.49 -6.15 0.28
CA TYR A 347 -12.18 -6.76 -1.02
C TYR A 347 -10.73 -7.26 -1.18
N TYR A 348 -10.63 -8.49 -1.69
CA TYR A 348 -9.47 -9.10 -2.33
C TYR A 348 -9.69 -9.10 -3.85
N GLY A 349 -8.95 -8.27 -4.60
CA GLY A 349 -8.99 -8.27 -6.08
C GLY A 349 -9.93 -7.29 -6.84
N SER A 350 -10.47 -6.22 -6.26
CA SER A 350 -11.23 -5.16 -6.96
C SER A 350 -10.57 -3.83 -6.62
N ASN A 351 -9.64 -3.33 -7.40
CA ASN A 351 -9.81 -3.09 -8.82
C ASN A 351 -8.40 -3.04 -9.43
N ARG A 352 -8.10 -4.01 -10.31
CA ARG A 352 -6.79 -4.13 -10.98
C ARG A 352 -6.33 -2.82 -11.61
N ALA A 353 -7.25 -1.94 -12.00
CA ALA A 353 -6.91 -0.62 -12.54
C ALA A 353 -6.25 0.27 -11.50
N VAL A 354 -6.82 0.41 -10.30
CA VAL A 354 -6.23 1.23 -9.22
C VAL A 354 -4.94 0.60 -8.69
N LEU A 355 -4.86 -0.73 -8.59
CA LEU A 355 -3.61 -1.41 -8.22
C LEU A 355 -2.51 -1.20 -9.28
N SER A 356 -2.86 -1.27 -10.56
CA SER A 356 -1.91 -0.97 -11.65
C SER A 356 -1.47 0.49 -11.63
N ASP A 357 -2.38 1.39 -11.28
CA ASP A 357 -2.10 2.81 -11.11
C ASP A 357 -1.17 3.09 -9.93
N LEU A 358 -1.42 2.45 -8.79
CA LEU A 358 -0.53 2.47 -7.63
C LEU A 358 0.84 1.85 -7.95
N PHE A 359 0.89 0.79 -8.74
CA PHE A 359 2.15 0.21 -9.21
C PHE A 359 2.95 1.22 -10.03
N ALA A 360 2.33 1.87 -11.01
CA ALA A 360 2.99 2.91 -11.80
C ALA A 360 3.46 4.09 -10.92
N LEU A 361 2.63 4.51 -9.97
CA LEU A 361 2.95 5.58 -9.04
C LEU A 361 4.12 5.24 -8.12
N ILE A 362 4.07 4.08 -7.44
CA ILE A 362 5.01 3.73 -6.38
C ILE A 362 6.30 3.13 -6.95
N LYS A 363 6.20 2.22 -7.93
CA LYS A 363 7.35 1.48 -8.48
C LYS A 363 8.02 2.19 -9.64
N GLN A 364 7.23 2.77 -10.54
CA GLN A 364 7.75 3.48 -11.71
C GLN A 364 7.93 4.98 -11.46
N ASN A 365 7.43 5.49 -10.33
CA ASN A 365 7.48 6.91 -9.98
C ASN A 365 6.81 7.79 -11.05
N SER A 366 5.82 7.25 -11.77
CA SER A 366 5.18 7.91 -12.90
C SER A 366 4.16 8.96 -12.43
N PRO A 367 4.24 10.22 -12.90
CA PRO A 367 3.21 11.22 -12.65
C PRO A 367 1.89 10.85 -13.31
N ALA A 368 0.79 11.44 -12.85
CA ALA A 368 -0.55 11.22 -13.41
C ALA A 368 -0.62 11.45 -14.94
N SER A 369 0.12 12.43 -15.45
CA SER A 369 0.17 12.74 -16.88
C SER A 369 0.81 11.68 -17.76
N GLU A 370 1.58 10.75 -17.18
CA GLU A 370 2.23 9.65 -17.90
C GLU A 370 1.47 8.32 -17.74
N ARG A 371 0.40 8.29 -16.93
CA ARG A 371 -0.41 7.10 -16.66
C ARG A 371 -1.57 7.05 -17.63
N ASN A 372 -1.36 6.43 -18.80
CA ASN A 372 -2.22 6.49 -19.99
C ASN A 372 -3.69 6.04 -19.80
N TRP A 373 -4.02 5.35 -18.71
CA TRP A 373 -5.41 4.99 -18.36
C TRP A 373 -6.16 6.09 -17.60
N LEU A 374 -5.46 7.16 -17.19
CA LEU A 374 -6.06 8.33 -16.55
C LEU A 374 -6.48 9.35 -17.61
N LEU A 375 -7.74 9.77 -17.53
CA LEU A 375 -8.28 10.84 -18.35
C LEU A 375 -8.15 12.18 -17.64
N HIS A 376 -7.77 13.18 -18.40
CA HIS A 376 -7.84 14.58 -17.98
C HIS A 376 -9.30 15.03 -17.90
N LYS A 377 -9.68 15.63 -16.77
CA LYS A 377 -11.02 16.17 -16.50
C LYS A 377 -10.91 17.58 -15.94
N ASP A 378 -11.97 18.36 -16.12
CA ASP A 378 -12.09 19.70 -15.54
C ASP A 378 -13.23 19.73 -14.52
N PHE A 379 -13.00 20.41 -13.40
CA PHE A 379 -14.05 20.80 -12.47
C PHE A 379 -13.81 22.24 -12.01
N ALA A 380 -14.75 23.12 -12.35
CA ALA A 380 -14.69 24.55 -12.05
C ALA A 380 -13.40 25.25 -12.55
N GLY A 381 -12.95 24.91 -13.75
CA GLY A 381 -11.75 25.49 -14.36
C GLY A 381 -10.43 24.96 -13.78
N LYS A 382 -10.48 23.86 -13.02
CA LYS A 382 -9.31 23.17 -12.49
C LYS A 382 -9.24 21.75 -13.02
N ASN A 383 -8.02 21.36 -13.39
CA ASN A 383 -7.74 20.06 -13.97
C ASN A 383 -7.51 19.00 -12.90
N TYR A 384 -8.07 17.81 -13.13
CA TYR A 384 -7.82 16.61 -12.34
C TYR A 384 -7.83 15.37 -13.24
N TRP A 385 -7.57 14.21 -12.67
CA TRP A 385 -7.51 12.93 -13.36
C TRP A 385 -8.68 12.06 -12.95
N ALA A 386 -9.19 11.25 -13.86
CA ALA A 386 -10.21 10.25 -13.54
C ALA A 386 -9.98 8.99 -14.36
N PHE A 387 -10.41 7.85 -13.85
CA PHE A 387 -10.52 6.66 -14.70
C PHE A 387 -11.71 6.82 -15.67
N ASP A 388 -11.57 6.35 -16.92
CA ASP A 388 -12.66 6.37 -17.92
C ASP A 388 -13.76 5.34 -17.63
N LYS A 389 -13.32 4.10 -17.36
CA LYS A 389 -14.08 2.86 -17.10
C LYS A 389 -13.05 1.74 -16.79
N GLU A 390 -13.48 0.54 -16.36
CA GLU A 390 -12.55 -0.59 -16.21
C GLU A 390 -11.78 -0.81 -17.54
N PRO A 391 -10.43 -0.72 -17.55
CA PRO A 391 -9.65 -0.81 -18.78
C PRO A 391 -10.01 -2.04 -19.63
N LEU A 392 -10.08 -1.88 -20.94
CA LEU A 392 -10.46 -2.96 -21.87
C LEU A 392 -9.49 -4.15 -21.79
N GLU A 393 -8.22 -3.88 -21.46
CA GLU A 393 -7.20 -4.89 -21.18
C GLU A 393 -7.61 -5.81 -20.01
N ILE A 394 -8.20 -5.25 -18.96
CA ILE A 394 -8.65 -5.99 -17.77
C ILE A 394 -9.93 -6.77 -18.07
N LYS A 395 -10.84 -6.20 -18.88
CA LYS A 395 -12.04 -6.92 -19.39
C LYS A 395 -11.69 -8.18 -20.17
N LYS A 396 -10.64 -8.15 -21.00
CA LYS A 396 -10.19 -9.32 -21.79
C LYS A 396 -9.65 -10.45 -20.91
N VAL A 397 -8.86 -10.14 -19.88
CA VAL A 397 -8.35 -11.14 -18.92
C VAL A 397 -9.49 -11.78 -18.12
N ARG A 398 -10.57 -11.03 -17.83
CA ARG A 398 -11.78 -11.55 -17.19
C ARG A 398 -12.55 -12.56 -18.06
N ALA A 399 -12.57 -12.34 -19.38
CA ALA A 399 -13.29 -13.19 -20.33
C ALA A 399 -12.57 -14.50 -20.67
N THR A 400 -11.25 -14.59 -20.46
CA THR A 400 -10.45 -15.81 -20.65
C THR A 400 -10.24 -16.62 -19.37
N SER A 401 -10.72 -16.13 -18.22
CA SER A 401 -10.64 -16.80 -16.91
C SER A 401 -12.00 -17.31 -16.40
N LEU A 402 -13.03 -17.24 -17.26
CA LEU A 402 -14.34 -17.91 -17.16
C LEU A 402 -14.38 -18.97 -18.26
#